data_AF-A0A352XFS2-F1
#
_entry.id   AF-A0A352XFS2-F1
#
_cell.length_a   1.000
_cell.length_b   1.000
_cell.length_c   1.000
_cell.angle_alpha   90.00
_cell.angle_beta   90.00
_cell.angle_gamma   90.00
#
_symmetry.space_group_name_H-M   'P 1'
#
loop_
_entity.id
_entity.type
_entity.pdbx_description
1 polymer ?
#
loop_
_entity_poly.entity_id
_entity_poly.type
_entity_poly.pdbx_seq_one_letter_code
_entity_poly.pdbx_strand_id
1 'polypeptide(L)'
;MLKVSKILAALSLSLLLIFTTACAAPPKTPPASTTTPPTTSVTPNKNTSTTVTTGKAVAGGAFNKFFPANSGNYKSIFAQEKTGFAQAKLQEGGKDVATLSISDLASNPTAAKKYQSSTKTVAGYPAVEVGKTQSAILVGNRYQVTVQSTTLTPSDRESWLQKFNLSGLAQLK
;
A
#
# COMPACT_ATOMS: atom_id res chain seq x y z
N MET A 1 11.36 17.02 -70.39
CA MET A 1 11.56 15.61 -70.78
C MET A 1 10.98 14.72 -69.70
N LEU A 2 10.27 13.67 -70.13
CA LEU A 2 9.42 12.76 -69.37
C LEU A 2 10.19 11.78 -68.46
N LYS A 3 9.60 11.52 -67.28
CA LYS A 3 9.33 10.24 -66.57
C LYS A 3 10.39 9.12 -66.54
N VAL A 4 10.72 8.63 -65.34
CA VAL A 4 10.44 7.24 -64.85
C VAL A 4 10.40 7.30 -63.30
N SER A 5 9.23 7.50 -62.67
CA SER A 5 8.37 6.45 -62.09
C SER A 5 9.09 5.61 -61.02
N LYS A 6 8.86 5.88 -59.73
CA LYS A 6 7.89 5.12 -58.91
C LYS A 6 7.92 3.62 -59.24
N ILE A 7 8.78 2.85 -58.59
CA ILE A 7 8.60 1.44 -58.15
C ILE A 7 9.81 1.16 -57.24
N LEU A 8 9.72 1.58 -55.97
CA LEU A 8 10.49 0.95 -54.88
C LEU A 8 9.83 1.21 -53.51
N ALA A 9 8.51 1.42 -53.55
CA ALA A 9 7.64 1.35 -52.39
C ALA A 9 6.69 0.18 -52.68
N ALA A 10 6.56 -0.73 -51.71
CA ALA A 10 5.82 -1.99 -51.77
C ALA A 10 6.56 -3.17 -52.43
N LEU A 11 7.37 -3.91 -51.66
CA LEU A 11 7.43 -5.40 -51.72
C LEU A 11 8.37 -6.05 -50.67
N SER A 12 8.41 -5.58 -49.42
CA SER A 12 9.22 -6.26 -48.37
C SER A 12 8.61 -6.27 -46.98
N LEU A 13 7.27 -6.26 -46.86
CA LEU A 13 6.62 -6.32 -45.54
C LEU A 13 5.38 -7.22 -45.47
N SER A 14 5.23 -8.20 -46.36
CA SER A 14 3.98 -8.96 -46.47
C SER A 14 4.11 -10.49 -46.45
N LEU A 15 5.21 -11.08 -45.95
CA LEU A 15 5.36 -12.54 -46.03
C LEU A 15 5.93 -13.28 -44.82
N LEU A 16 6.03 -12.64 -43.65
CA LEU A 16 6.34 -13.38 -42.42
C LEU A 16 5.45 -12.89 -41.30
N LEU A 17 4.47 -13.73 -40.94
CA LEU A 17 3.86 -13.97 -39.61
C LEU A 17 2.38 -14.40 -39.72
N ILE A 18 2.06 -15.21 -40.73
CA ILE A 18 0.87 -16.07 -40.74
C ILE A 18 1.26 -17.39 -40.06
N PHE A 19 1.21 -17.43 -38.72
CA PHE A 19 1.13 -18.69 -37.97
C PHE A 19 0.09 -18.53 -36.86
N THR A 20 -1.14 -18.85 -37.23
CA THR A 20 -2.27 -19.08 -36.33
C THR A 20 -2.13 -20.45 -35.68
N THR A 21 -1.99 -20.50 -34.36
CA THR A 21 -2.32 -21.67 -33.55
C THR A 21 -3.50 -21.36 -32.64
N ALA A 22 -4.56 -22.13 -32.85
CA ALA A 22 -5.75 -22.18 -32.01
C ALA A 22 -5.51 -23.07 -30.78
N CYS A 23 -6.54 -23.12 -29.92
CA CYS A 23 -6.72 -23.90 -28.68
C CYS A 23 -6.18 -23.20 -27.40
N ALA A 24 -6.91 -23.06 -26.30
CA ALA A 24 -8.27 -23.43 -25.93
C ALA A 24 -8.69 -22.58 -24.71
N ALA A 25 -9.97 -22.23 -24.60
CA ALA A 25 -10.54 -21.59 -23.41
C ALA A 25 -10.77 -22.63 -22.29
N PRO A 26 -10.34 -22.39 -21.04
CA PRO A 26 -10.79 -23.18 -19.91
C PRO A 26 -12.19 -22.72 -19.42
N PRO A 27 -13.00 -23.66 -18.88
CA PRO A 27 -14.42 -23.47 -18.66
C PRO A 27 -14.77 -22.49 -17.51
N LYS A 28 -15.94 -21.85 -17.67
CA LYS A 28 -16.71 -21.18 -16.62
C LYS A 28 -17.09 -22.17 -15.51
N THR A 29 -16.70 -21.93 -14.27
CA THR A 29 -17.54 -21.80 -13.04
C THR A 29 -16.70 -21.99 -11.76
N PRO A 30 -17.12 -21.38 -10.61
CA PRO A 30 -16.25 -21.06 -9.47
C PRO A 30 -16.07 -22.22 -8.49
N PRO A 31 -14.93 -22.31 -7.75
CA PRO A 31 -14.88 -23.11 -6.54
C PRO A 31 -15.69 -22.40 -5.44
N ALA A 32 -16.80 -23.01 -5.04
CA ALA A 32 -17.48 -22.72 -3.79
C ALA A 32 -16.63 -23.25 -2.63
N SER A 33 -15.86 -22.38 -1.98
CA SER A 33 -15.26 -22.69 -0.69
C SER A 33 -16.26 -22.38 0.42
N THR A 34 -17.12 -23.37 0.71
CA THR A 34 -17.83 -23.44 1.99
C THR A 34 -16.82 -23.91 3.05
N THR A 35 -16.21 -22.97 3.77
CA THR A 35 -15.65 -23.26 5.10
C THR A 35 -15.94 -22.10 6.04
N THR A 36 -16.91 -22.35 6.90
CA THR A 36 -17.23 -21.65 8.14
C THR A 36 -15.96 -21.45 8.99
N PRO A 37 -15.78 -20.29 9.63
CA PRO A 37 -14.56 -19.97 10.39
C PRO A 37 -14.40 -20.88 11.64
N PRO A 38 -13.18 -21.31 12.00
CA PRO A 38 -12.95 -21.84 13.34
C PRO A 38 -13.06 -20.69 14.34
N THR A 39 -14.15 -20.70 15.10
CA THR A 39 -14.31 -19.94 16.35
C THR A 39 -13.32 -20.51 17.35
N THR A 40 -12.13 -19.93 17.47
CA THR A 40 -11.28 -20.16 18.64
C THR A 40 -11.52 -19.03 19.63
N SER A 41 -12.39 -19.32 20.59
CA SER A 41 -12.52 -18.60 21.85
C SER A 41 -11.17 -18.63 22.56
N VAL A 42 -10.48 -17.49 22.61
CA VAL A 42 -9.31 -17.31 23.49
C VAL A 42 -9.66 -16.36 24.62
N THR A 43 -9.59 -16.93 25.81
CA THR A 43 -9.64 -16.34 27.15
C THR A 43 -8.77 -15.08 27.24
N PRO A 44 -9.18 -14.02 27.98
CA PRO A 44 -8.43 -12.78 28.01
C PRO A 44 -7.19 -12.94 28.90
N ASN A 45 -6.02 -13.12 28.28
CA ASN A 45 -4.74 -12.94 28.95
C ASN A 45 -4.23 -11.52 28.71
N LYS A 46 -4.04 -10.78 29.80
CA LYS A 46 -3.60 -9.39 29.87
C LYS A 46 -2.09 -9.30 29.61
N ASN A 47 -1.66 -9.62 28.38
CA ASN A 47 -0.32 -9.29 27.90
C ASN A 47 -0.31 -9.18 26.35
N THR A 48 -0.13 -7.95 25.86
CA THR A 48 0.35 -7.57 24.51
C THR A 48 -0.01 -8.47 23.32
N SER A 49 -1.28 -8.85 23.17
CA SER A 49 -1.73 -9.60 22.00
C SER A 49 -1.83 -8.69 20.78
N THR A 50 -0.84 -8.77 19.89
CA THR A 50 -0.85 -8.13 18.56
C THR A 50 -1.75 -8.93 17.59
N THR A 51 -2.96 -9.26 18.04
CA THR A 51 -3.98 -9.85 17.20
C THR A 51 -4.62 -8.72 16.39
N VAL A 52 -4.65 -8.87 15.06
CA VAL A 52 -5.25 -7.88 14.19
C VAL A 52 -6.76 -7.88 14.37
N THR A 53 -7.34 -6.70 14.58
CA THR A 53 -8.80 -6.55 14.62
C THR A 53 -9.38 -6.99 13.27
N THR A 54 -10.22 -8.01 13.30
CA THR A 54 -10.86 -8.58 12.11
C THR A 54 -12.04 -7.71 11.65
N GLY A 55 -12.34 -7.71 10.35
CA GLY A 55 -13.43 -6.92 9.79
C GLY A 55 -13.29 -6.72 8.29
N LYS A 56 -14.27 -6.03 7.67
CA LYS A 56 -14.16 -5.62 6.27
C LYS A 56 -13.11 -4.52 6.15
N ALA A 57 -12.23 -4.63 5.16
CA ALA A 57 -11.25 -3.60 4.87
C ALA A 57 -11.94 -2.26 4.55
N VAL A 58 -11.41 -1.18 5.13
CA VAL A 58 -11.94 0.19 4.98
C VAL A 58 -11.67 0.74 3.57
N ALA A 59 -12.56 1.56 3.02
CA ALA A 59 -12.31 2.22 1.74
C ALA A 59 -11.11 3.19 1.82
N GLY A 60 -10.24 3.19 0.79
CA GLY A 60 -8.99 3.97 0.79
C GLY A 60 -9.18 5.45 1.09
N GLY A 61 -10.16 6.11 0.46
CA GLY A 61 -10.39 7.54 0.69
C GLY A 61 -10.86 7.91 2.10
N ALA A 62 -11.34 6.95 2.89
CA ALA A 62 -11.62 7.20 4.30
C ALA A 62 -10.34 7.46 5.11
N PHE A 63 -9.17 7.06 4.60
CA PHE A 63 -7.88 7.29 5.25
C PHE A 63 -7.35 8.71 5.08
N ASN A 64 -7.78 9.45 4.06
CA ASN A 64 -7.18 10.75 3.69
C ASN A 64 -7.19 11.77 4.83
N LYS A 65 -8.26 11.76 5.64
CA LYS A 65 -8.40 12.64 6.81
C LYS A 65 -7.37 12.38 7.92
N PHE A 66 -6.65 11.26 7.86
CA PHE A 66 -5.60 10.93 8.84
C PHE A 66 -4.20 11.26 8.34
N PHE A 67 -4.02 11.60 7.06
CA PHE A 67 -2.73 12.04 6.54
C PHE A 67 -2.38 13.43 7.09
N PRO A 68 -1.08 13.74 7.20
CA PRO A 68 -0.63 15.08 7.55
C PRO A 68 -1.21 16.13 6.60
N ALA A 69 -1.77 17.19 7.16
CA ALA A 69 -2.21 18.35 6.39
C ALA A 69 -1.00 19.06 5.75
N ASN A 70 -1.25 19.75 4.64
CA ASN A 70 -0.26 20.61 4.00
C ASN A 70 0.17 21.71 4.98
N SER A 71 1.47 21.91 5.14
CA SER A 71 2.02 22.92 6.06
C SER A 71 3.38 23.42 5.58
N GLY A 72 3.59 24.74 5.64
CA GLY A 72 4.80 25.38 5.12
C GLY A 72 5.06 25.00 3.65
N ASN A 73 6.28 24.53 3.37
CA ASN A 73 6.70 24.08 2.04
C ASN A 73 6.33 22.63 1.72
N TYR A 74 5.66 21.94 2.64
CA TYR A 74 5.28 20.54 2.48
C TYR A 74 3.84 20.37 1.99
N LYS A 75 3.66 19.46 1.03
CA LYS A 75 2.36 19.08 0.48
C LYS A 75 2.22 17.55 0.41
N SER A 76 1.06 17.04 0.80
CA SER A 76 0.66 15.64 0.61
C SER A 76 -0.23 15.54 -0.62
N ILE A 77 0.23 14.83 -1.67
CA ILE A 77 -0.50 14.63 -2.92
C ILE A 77 -0.91 13.16 -3.01
N PHE A 78 -2.21 12.87 -2.95
CA PHE A 78 -2.71 11.50 -3.03
C PHE A 78 -2.44 10.90 -4.42
N ALA A 79 -1.85 9.70 -4.42
CA ALA A 79 -1.41 9.01 -5.64
C ALA A 79 -2.14 7.68 -5.87
N GLN A 80 -2.60 7.02 -4.80
CA GLN A 80 -3.35 5.78 -4.90
C GLN A 80 -4.30 5.63 -3.72
N GLU A 81 -5.53 5.26 -4.02
CA GLU A 81 -6.55 4.90 -3.04
C GLU A 81 -7.26 3.64 -3.52
N LYS A 82 -7.34 2.64 -2.64
CA LYS A 82 -8.07 1.41 -2.88
C LYS A 82 -8.57 0.86 -1.55
N THR A 83 -9.45 -0.12 -1.58
CA THR A 83 -9.90 -0.78 -0.35
C THR A 83 -8.70 -1.30 0.45
N GLY A 84 -8.60 -0.87 1.70
CA GLY A 84 -7.55 -1.20 2.65
C GLY A 84 -6.25 -0.44 2.45
N PHE A 85 -6.18 0.57 1.56
CA PHE A 85 -4.93 1.30 1.32
C PHE A 85 -5.13 2.72 0.81
N ALA A 86 -4.34 3.65 1.33
CA ALA A 86 -4.14 4.98 0.75
C ALA A 86 -2.66 5.34 0.75
N GLN A 87 -2.24 6.09 -0.27
CA GLN A 87 -0.87 6.56 -0.44
C GLN A 87 -0.85 8.01 -0.92
N ALA A 88 0.01 8.81 -0.31
CA ALA A 88 0.33 10.16 -0.73
C ALA A 88 1.82 10.34 -0.97
N LYS A 89 2.18 11.16 -1.97
CA LYS A 89 3.53 11.71 -2.12
C LYS A 89 3.66 12.92 -1.22
N LEU A 90 4.71 12.91 -0.40
CA LEU A 90 5.11 14.09 0.34
C LEU A 90 6.08 14.87 -0.55
N GLN A 91 5.70 16.11 -0.86
CA GLN A 91 6.52 17.03 -1.62
C GLN A 91 7.04 18.15 -0.73
N GLU A 92 8.31 18.52 -0.93
CA GLU A 92 8.93 19.71 -0.36
C GLU A 92 9.41 20.60 -1.50
N GLY A 93 8.91 21.84 -1.58
CA GLY A 93 9.29 22.75 -2.66
C GLY A 93 9.02 22.18 -4.06
N GLY A 94 7.97 21.36 -4.20
CA GLY A 94 7.58 20.71 -5.46
C GLY A 94 8.37 19.44 -5.81
N LYS A 95 9.28 18.97 -4.95
CA LYS A 95 10.02 17.71 -5.16
C LYS A 95 9.50 16.62 -4.24
N ASP A 96 9.29 15.42 -4.77
CA ASP A 96 8.95 14.25 -3.98
C ASP A 96 10.10 13.89 -3.01
N VAL A 97 9.83 13.96 -1.71
CA VAL A 97 10.81 13.63 -0.65
C VAL A 97 10.44 12.38 0.13
N ALA A 98 9.17 11.98 0.15
CA ALA A 98 8.74 10.72 0.76
C ALA A 98 7.45 10.20 0.13
N THR A 99 7.16 8.92 0.41
CA THR A 99 5.85 8.32 0.21
C THR A 99 5.26 8.01 1.58
N LEU A 100 4.05 8.51 1.81
CA LEU A 100 3.24 8.33 3.00
C LEU A 100 2.17 7.30 2.68
N SER A 101 1.91 6.33 3.57
CA SER A 101 0.81 5.39 3.35
C SER A 101 0.15 4.90 4.64
N ILE A 102 -1.12 4.51 4.49
CA ILE A 102 -1.91 3.82 5.50
C ILE A 102 -2.43 2.54 4.87
N SER A 103 -2.17 1.40 5.51
CA SER A 103 -2.63 0.08 5.10
C SER A 103 -3.50 -0.54 6.20
N ASP A 104 -4.68 -1.04 5.83
CA ASP A 104 -5.54 -1.86 6.69
C ASP A 104 -5.06 -3.31 6.65
N LEU A 105 -4.63 -3.82 7.81
CA LEU A 105 -4.14 -5.20 7.91
C LEU A 105 -5.26 -6.23 8.10
N ALA A 106 -6.55 -5.83 8.10
CA ALA A 106 -7.66 -6.77 8.22
C ALA A 106 -7.64 -7.86 7.12
N SER A 107 -7.19 -7.53 5.91
CA SER A 107 -7.03 -8.48 4.80
C SER A 107 -5.64 -9.13 4.74
N ASN A 108 -4.68 -8.68 5.56
CA ASN A 108 -3.35 -9.27 5.67
C ASN A 108 -2.84 -9.27 7.14
N PRO A 109 -3.44 -10.09 8.03
CA PRO A 109 -3.10 -10.06 9.46
C PRO A 109 -1.66 -10.45 9.78
N THR A 110 -1.02 -11.24 8.91
CA THR A 110 0.36 -11.71 9.13
C THR A 110 1.37 -10.57 9.09
N ALA A 111 1.07 -9.47 8.38
CA ALA A 111 1.90 -8.27 8.35
C ALA A 111 2.04 -7.60 9.73
N ALA A 112 1.14 -7.88 10.68
CA ALA A 112 1.24 -7.37 12.05
C ALA A 112 2.30 -8.10 12.90
N LYS A 113 2.72 -9.32 12.49
CA LYS A 113 3.67 -10.14 13.27
C LYS A 113 5.01 -9.44 13.50
N LYS A 114 5.51 -8.68 12.52
CA LYS A 114 6.78 -7.95 12.64
C LYS A 114 6.79 -6.91 13.78
N TYR A 115 5.62 -6.47 14.25
CA TYR A 115 5.49 -5.53 15.36
C TYR A 115 5.51 -6.22 16.73
N GLN A 116 5.28 -7.54 16.80
CA GLN A 116 5.28 -8.30 18.06
C GLN A 116 6.65 -8.30 18.74
N SER A 117 7.71 -8.35 17.94
CA SER A 117 9.09 -8.30 18.42
C SER A 117 9.66 -6.88 18.49
N SER A 118 8.84 -5.85 18.26
CA SER A 118 9.34 -4.48 18.29
C SER A 118 9.63 -4.05 19.72
N THR A 119 10.85 -3.57 19.95
CA THR A 119 11.27 -2.93 21.19
C THR A 119 11.19 -1.40 21.11
N LYS A 120 10.84 -0.86 19.93
CA LYS A 120 10.81 0.58 19.64
C LYS A 120 9.37 1.05 19.52
N THR A 121 9.08 2.25 20.02
CA THR A 121 7.77 2.88 19.86
C THR A 121 7.91 4.28 19.29
N VAL A 122 6.95 4.68 18.47
CA VAL A 122 6.79 6.04 17.97
C VAL A 122 5.37 6.48 18.27
N ALA A 123 5.20 7.61 18.97
CA ALA A 123 3.91 8.08 19.48
C ALA A 123 3.12 7.01 20.28
N GLY A 124 3.82 6.14 21.02
CA GLY A 124 3.22 5.08 21.81
C GLY A 124 2.80 3.83 21.03
N TYR A 125 3.01 3.78 19.72
CA TYR A 125 2.71 2.63 18.87
C TYR A 125 3.97 1.82 18.55
N PRO A 126 3.90 0.47 18.50
CA PRO A 126 5.03 -0.37 18.09
C PRO A 126 5.55 0.06 16.71
N ALA A 127 6.86 0.27 16.61
CA ALA A 127 7.51 0.79 15.42
C ALA A 127 8.54 -0.20 14.87
N VAL A 128 8.65 -0.30 13.56
CA VAL A 128 9.67 -1.11 12.88
C VAL A 128 10.32 -0.32 11.77
N GLU A 129 11.58 -0.62 11.52
CA GLU A 129 12.28 -0.18 10.32
C GLU A 129 12.29 -1.33 9.32
N VAL A 130 11.99 -1.03 8.04
CA VAL A 130 12.03 -2.03 6.96
C VAL A 130 13.12 -1.61 5.97
N GLY A 131 14.23 -2.35 6.00
CA GLY A 131 15.43 -1.94 5.28
C GLY A 131 15.96 -0.59 5.78
N LYS A 132 16.54 0.21 4.87
CA LYS A 132 17.14 1.51 5.21
C LYS A 132 16.22 2.71 4.97
N THR A 133 15.09 2.50 4.28
CA THR A 133 14.30 3.57 3.67
C THR A 133 12.89 3.68 4.23
N GLN A 134 12.47 2.78 5.13
CA GLN A 134 11.10 2.77 5.64
C GLN A 134 11.06 2.73 7.16
N SER A 135 10.20 3.56 7.73
CA SER A 135 9.77 3.47 9.12
C SER A 135 8.26 3.28 9.13
N ALA A 136 7.77 2.33 9.94
CA ALA A 136 6.35 2.02 10.02
C ALA A 136 5.90 1.79 11.47
N ILE A 137 4.65 2.11 11.77
CA ILE A 137 4.01 1.83 13.06
C ILE A 137 2.72 1.04 12.89
N LEU A 138 2.35 0.27 13.92
CA LEU A 138 1.06 -0.41 14.01
C LEU A 138 0.11 0.35 14.95
N VAL A 139 -0.93 0.94 14.37
CA VAL A 139 -1.94 1.76 15.05
C VAL A 139 -3.21 0.96 15.26
N GLY A 140 -3.74 0.98 16.49
CA GLY A 140 -5.01 0.33 16.84
C GLY A 140 -5.03 -1.17 16.54
N ASN A 141 -3.88 -1.84 16.61
CA ASN A 141 -3.69 -3.25 16.23
C ASN A 141 -4.16 -3.60 14.81
N ARG A 142 -4.34 -2.62 13.91
CA ARG A 142 -4.95 -2.88 12.60
C ARG A 142 -4.33 -2.10 11.47
N TYR A 143 -3.98 -0.84 11.68
CA TYR A 143 -3.53 0.03 10.61
C TYR A 143 -2.01 0.17 10.64
N GLN A 144 -1.35 -0.18 9.55
CA GLN A 144 0.06 0.15 9.36
C GLN A 144 0.16 1.55 8.77
N VAL A 145 0.83 2.46 9.47
CA VAL A 145 1.22 3.77 8.92
C VAL A 145 2.69 3.70 8.54
N THR A 146 3.04 4.11 7.32
CA THR A 146 4.40 4.00 6.80
C THR A 146 4.87 5.33 6.22
N VAL A 147 6.15 5.64 6.49
CA VAL A 147 6.89 6.67 5.77
C VAL A 147 8.06 6.00 5.08
N GLN A 148 8.10 6.10 3.74
CA GLN A 148 9.18 5.60 2.91
C GLN A 148 9.92 6.77 2.25
N SER A 149 11.25 6.82 2.40
CA SER A 149 12.10 7.83 1.77
C SER A 149 13.55 7.36 1.66
N THR A 150 14.22 7.79 0.58
CA THR A 150 15.67 7.64 0.39
C THR A 150 16.46 8.88 0.82
N THR A 151 15.79 10.01 1.04
CA THR A 151 16.41 11.30 1.36
C THR A 151 16.24 11.68 2.84
N LEU A 152 15.15 11.25 3.48
CA LEU A 152 14.89 11.50 4.89
C LEU A 152 15.66 10.54 5.79
N THR A 153 16.19 11.07 6.90
CA THR A 153 16.81 10.26 7.96
C THR A 153 15.76 9.41 8.69
N PRO A 154 16.16 8.37 9.44
CA PRO A 154 15.22 7.62 10.28
C PRO A 154 14.41 8.52 11.24
N SER A 155 15.06 9.50 11.88
CA SER A 155 14.41 10.46 12.79
C SER A 155 13.40 11.36 12.09
N ASP A 156 13.69 11.78 10.86
CA ASP A 156 12.74 12.56 10.05
C ASP A 156 11.51 11.73 9.71
N ARG A 157 11.70 10.46 9.33
CA ARG A 157 10.59 9.54 9.04
C ARG A 157 9.72 9.32 10.28
N GLU A 158 10.32 9.18 11.46
CA GLU A 158 9.58 9.09 12.73
C GLU A 158 8.80 10.37 13.03
N SER A 159 9.41 11.53 12.82
CA SER A 159 8.73 12.82 12.97
C SER A 159 7.53 12.93 12.02
N TRP A 160 7.64 12.42 10.79
CA TRP A 160 6.52 12.34 9.85
C TRP A 160 5.44 11.35 10.27
N LEU A 161 5.79 10.20 10.84
CA LEU A 161 4.81 9.25 11.38
C LEU A 161 3.94 9.90 12.47
N GLN A 162 4.53 10.75 13.31
CA GLN A 162 3.81 11.46 14.37
C GLN A 162 2.84 12.54 13.85
N LYS A 163 3.01 13.01 12.62
CA LYS A 163 2.14 14.04 12.01
C LYS A 163 0.82 13.49 11.48
N PHE A 164 0.67 12.17 11.38
CA PHE A 164 -0.62 11.57 11.07
C PHE A 164 -1.57 11.75 12.26
N ASN A 165 -2.88 11.79 11.99
CA ASN A 165 -3.89 11.72 13.06
C ASN A 165 -4.02 10.28 13.57
N LEU A 166 -3.07 9.86 14.40
CA LEU A 166 -2.95 8.48 14.91
C LEU A 166 -4.09 8.11 15.86
N SER A 167 -4.54 9.06 16.69
CA SER A 167 -5.66 8.84 17.62
C SER A 167 -6.97 8.62 16.88
N GLY A 168 -7.26 9.44 15.86
CA GLY A 168 -8.42 9.24 14.99
C GLY A 168 -8.34 7.94 14.21
N LEU A 169 -7.15 7.57 13.71
CA LEU A 169 -6.95 6.32 12.99
C LEU A 169 -7.17 5.10 13.90
N ALA A 170 -6.71 5.14 15.14
CA ALA A 170 -6.90 4.07 16.12
C ALA A 170 -8.38 3.83 16.48
N GLN A 171 -9.25 4.82 16.28
CA GLN A 171 -10.68 4.74 16.56
C GLN A 171 -11.52 4.29 15.34
N LEU A 172 -10.89 4.17 14.17
CA LEU A 172 -11.55 3.73 12.94
C LEU A 172 -11.87 2.22 13.01
N LYS A 173 -13.09 1.85 12.63
CA LYS A 173 -13.59 0.47 12.59
C LYS A 173 -13.83 -0.01 11.17
#